data_AF-A0A6J0U2C1-F1
#
_entry.id   AF-A0A6J0U2C1-F1
#
_cell.length_a   1.000
_cell.length_b   1.000
_cell.length_c   1.000
_cell.angle_alpha   90.00
_cell.angle_beta   90.00
_cell.angle_gamma   90.00
#
_symmetry.space_group_name_H-M   'P 1'
#
loop_
_entity.id
_entity.type
_entity.pdbx_description
1 polymer ?
#
loop_
_entity_poly.entity_id
_entity_poly.type
_entity_poly.pdbx_seq_one_letter_code
_entity_poly.pdbx_strand_id
1 'polypeptide(L)'
;MQERYFEPLVKKEQMEEKMRSIREVKCRVATCKTCKYTYFKLLDSCVEQNHDYHWHDGIKRFFKCPCGNRAISLDKLPKKHCSNCGLFKWERDGMLKEKKGPKIGGETLLPRGEEQAKFLNSIK
;
A
#
# COMPACT_ATOMS: atom_id res chain seq x y z
N MET A 1 -2.40 14.87 33.25
CA MET A 1 -1.45 15.35 32.23
C MET A 1 -1.03 14.24 31.26
N GLN A 2 -0.81 13.01 31.75
CA GLN A 2 -0.46 11.84 30.92
C GLN A 2 -1.59 11.40 29.98
N GLU A 3 -2.85 11.37 30.41
CA GLU A 3 -3.96 10.87 29.58
C GLU A 3 -4.15 11.65 28.27
N ARG A 4 -4.07 12.98 28.30
CA ARG A 4 -4.20 13.82 27.09
C ARG A 4 -3.09 13.57 26.06
N TYR A 5 -1.95 13.03 26.50
CA TYR A 5 -0.83 12.65 25.63
C TYR A 5 -1.04 11.27 25.01
N PHE A 6 -1.56 10.30 25.77
CA PHE A 6 -1.78 8.94 25.31
C PHE A 6 -3.06 8.77 24.48
N GLU A 7 -4.11 9.54 24.74
CA GLU A 7 -5.38 9.44 24.00
C GLU A 7 -5.24 9.55 22.47
N PRO A 8 -4.47 10.52 21.91
CA PRO A 8 -4.24 10.58 20.46
C PRO A 8 -3.47 9.36 19.92
N LEU A 9 -2.52 8.83 20.69
CA LEU A 9 -1.70 7.68 20.29
C LEU A 9 -2.55 6.41 20.23
N VAL A 10 -3.38 6.17 21.26
CA VAL A 10 -4.31 5.05 21.31
C VAL A 10 -5.31 5.13 20.14
N LYS A 11 -5.88 6.32 19.87
CA LYS A 11 -6.78 6.51 18.72
C LYS A 11 -6.11 6.23 17.39
N LYS A 12 -4.82 6.58 17.25
CA LYS A 12 -4.05 6.31 16.03
C LYS A 12 -3.84 4.80 15.85
N GLU A 13 -3.43 4.09 16.90
CA GLU A 13 -3.26 2.63 16.86
C GLU A 13 -4.58 1.90 16.54
N GLN A 14 -5.68 2.30 17.19
CA GLN A 14 -7.02 1.76 16.88
C GLN A 14 -7.41 1.97 15.42
N MET A 15 -7.10 3.14 14.86
CA MET A 15 -7.34 3.40 13.45
C MET A 15 -6.46 2.53 12.56
N GLU A 16 -5.17 2.38 12.85
CA GLU A 16 -4.25 1.54 12.08
C GLU A 16 -4.67 0.07 12.08
N GLU A 17 -5.12 -0.45 13.23
CA GLU A 17 -5.67 -1.80 13.35
C GLU A 17 -6.97 -1.96 12.54
N LYS A 18 -7.88 -1.00 12.65
CA LYS A 18 -9.12 -0.98 11.86
C LYS A 18 -8.83 -0.94 10.36
N MET A 19 -7.87 -0.13 9.91
CA MET A 19 -7.50 -0.07 8.50
C MET A 19 -6.80 -1.36 8.03
N ARG A 20 -6.13 -2.10 8.93
CA ARG A 20 -5.53 -3.40 8.62
C ARG A 20 -6.59 -4.49 8.42
N SER A 21 -7.68 -4.46 9.18
CA SER A 21 -8.76 -5.45 9.06
C SER A 21 -9.66 -5.22 7.83
N ILE A 22 -9.76 -3.98 7.35
CA ILE A 22 -10.55 -3.65 6.17
C ILE A 22 -9.87 -4.16 4.89
N ARG A 23 -10.44 -5.21 4.30
CA ARG A 23 -9.99 -5.81 3.03
C ARG A 23 -10.71 -5.27 1.80
N GLU A 24 -11.90 -4.71 1.99
CA GLU A 24 -12.79 -4.23 0.93
C GLU A 24 -13.42 -2.89 1.34
N VAL A 25 -13.42 -1.92 0.43
CA VAL A 25 -13.99 -0.58 0.66
C VAL A 25 -14.93 -0.23 -0.49
N LYS A 26 -16.14 0.20 -0.16
CA LYS A 26 -17.06 0.77 -1.15
C LYS A 26 -16.49 2.08 -1.67
N CYS A 27 -16.42 2.24 -2.98
CA CYS A 27 -15.89 3.43 -3.62
C CYS A 27 -16.70 3.77 -4.86
N ARG A 28 -16.75 5.06 -5.20
CA ARG A 28 -17.33 5.51 -6.46
C ARG A 28 -16.34 5.24 -7.60
N VAL A 29 -16.81 4.63 -8.68
CA VAL A 29 -16.03 4.29 -9.87
C VAL A 29 -16.69 4.85 -11.11
N ALA A 30 -15.89 5.12 -12.13
CA ALA A 30 -16.35 5.59 -13.44
C ALA A 30 -16.17 4.47 -14.46
N THR A 31 -17.15 4.32 -15.34
CA THR A 31 -17.04 3.46 -16.52
C THR A 31 -17.26 4.27 -17.78
N CYS A 32 -16.24 4.28 -18.62
CA CYS A 32 -16.31 4.90 -19.94
C CYS A 32 -17.07 3.98 -20.90
N LYS A 33 -18.15 4.46 -21.51
CA LYS A 33 -18.96 3.69 -22.48
C LYS A 33 -18.23 3.53 -23.82
N THR A 34 -17.42 4.51 -24.21
CA THR A 34 -16.64 4.49 -25.45
C THR A 34 -15.51 3.46 -25.40
N CYS A 35 -14.67 3.52 -24.36
CA CYS A 35 -13.52 2.62 -24.20
C CYS A 35 -13.83 1.32 -23.43
N LYS A 36 -15.02 1.21 -22.83
CA LYS A 36 -15.51 0.03 -22.10
C LYS A 36 -14.58 -0.43 -20.94
N TYR A 37 -13.93 0.51 -20.25
CA TYR A 37 -13.18 0.23 -19.04
C TYR A 37 -13.85 0.83 -17.81
N THR A 38 -13.65 0.19 -16.66
CA THR A 38 -14.09 0.65 -15.35
C THR A 38 -12.86 0.93 -14.48
N TYR A 39 -12.78 2.13 -13.92
CA TYR A 39 -11.67 2.50 -13.04
C TYR A 39 -12.07 3.57 -12.02
N PHE A 40 -11.20 3.81 -11.04
CA PHE A 40 -11.43 4.81 -9.99
C PHE A 40 -11.43 6.25 -10.54
N LYS A 41 -10.66 6.48 -11.59
CA LYS A 41 -10.57 7.74 -12.32
C LYS A 41 -10.67 7.48 -13.81
N LEU A 42 -11.22 8.45 -14.53
CA LEU A 42 -11.12 8.46 -15.98
C LEU A 42 -9.66 8.69 -16.38
N LEU A 43 -9.28 8.14 -17.53
CA LEU A 43 -8.03 8.50 -18.20
C LEU A 43 -8.14 9.94 -18.67
N ASP A 44 -7.04 10.69 -18.57
CA ASP A 44 -7.02 12.10 -18.98
C ASP A 44 -7.42 12.25 -20.46
N SER A 45 -6.97 11.32 -21.31
CA SER A 45 -7.36 11.24 -22.72
C SER A 45 -8.87 11.04 -22.95
N CYS A 46 -9.56 10.31 -22.06
CA CYS A 46 -11.02 10.15 -22.14
C CYS A 46 -11.77 11.43 -21.77
N VAL A 47 -11.19 12.24 -20.88
CA VAL A 47 -11.75 13.53 -20.48
C VAL A 47 -11.53 14.56 -21.60
N GLU A 48 -10.31 14.62 -22.16
CA GLU A 48 -9.98 15.52 -23.27
C GLU A 48 -10.85 15.26 -24.51
N GLN A 49 -11.09 13.99 -24.83
CA GLN A 49 -11.94 13.58 -25.96
C GLN A 49 -13.45 13.59 -25.63
N ASN A 50 -13.85 14.04 -24.43
CA ASN A 50 -15.24 14.10 -23.99
C ASN A 50 -16.02 12.78 -24.21
N HIS A 51 -15.45 11.66 -23.77
CA HIS A 51 -16.13 10.37 -23.87
C HIS A 51 -17.36 10.30 -22.96
N ASP A 52 -18.37 9.55 -23.37
CA ASP A 52 -19.52 9.26 -22.50
C ASP A 52 -19.11 8.28 -21.39
N TYR A 53 -19.37 8.66 -20.13
CA TYR A 53 -19.08 7.83 -18.96
C TYR A 53 -20.20 7.91 -17.94
N HIS A 54 -20.31 6.86 -17.11
CA HIS A 54 -21.23 6.82 -15.99
C HIS A 54 -20.51 6.51 -14.69
N TRP A 55 -20.96 7.14 -13.61
CA TRP A 55 -20.48 6.88 -12.27
C TRP A 55 -21.40 5.91 -11.55
N HIS A 56 -20.83 4.94 -10.83
CA HIS A 56 -21.57 3.99 -10.02
C HIS A 56 -20.74 3.52 -8.81
N ASP A 57 -21.35 2.75 -7.93
CA ASP A 57 -20.69 2.18 -6.75
C ASP A 57 -19.93 0.90 -7.11
N GLY A 58 -18.67 0.84 -6.66
CA GLY A 58 -17.79 -0.31 -6.81
C GLY A 58 -17.17 -0.72 -5.49
N ILE A 59 -16.44 -1.84 -5.51
CA ILE A 59 -15.71 -2.36 -4.35
C ILE A 59 -14.22 -2.36 -4.66
N LYS A 60 -13.47 -1.56 -3.91
CA LYS A 60 -12.01 -1.51 -3.94
C LYS A 60 -11.44 -2.62 -3.07
N ARG A 61 -10.58 -3.46 -3.64
CA ARG A 61 -9.87 -4.54 -2.95
C ARG A 61 -8.37 -4.28 -2.94
N PHE A 62 -7.70 -4.70 -1.87
CA PHE A 62 -6.27 -4.50 -1.67
C PHE A 62 -5.50 -5.83 -1.79
N PHE A 63 -4.37 -5.78 -2.48
CA PHE A 63 -3.50 -6.93 -2.72
C PHE A 63 -2.04 -6.58 -2.45
N LYS A 64 -1.28 -7.60 -2.06
CA LYS A 64 0.15 -7.56 -1.84
C LYS A 64 0.81 -8.71 -2.58
N CYS A 65 1.98 -8.43 -3.13
CA CYS A 65 2.86 -9.46 -3.69
C CYS A 65 3.91 -9.83 -2.64
N PRO A 66 4.42 -11.07 -2.61
CA PRO A 66 5.52 -11.49 -1.72
C PRO A 66 6.76 -10.59 -1.76
N CYS A 67 7.02 -9.93 -2.89
CA CYS A 67 8.13 -8.97 -3.01
C CYS A 67 7.89 -7.63 -2.28
N GLY A 68 6.73 -7.45 -1.66
CA GLY A 68 6.34 -6.23 -0.93
C GLY A 68 5.61 -5.18 -1.78
N ASN A 69 5.46 -5.39 -3.09
CA ASN A 69 4.65 -4.50 -3.93
C ASN A 69 3.16 -4.64 -3.60
N ARG A 70 2.39 -3.58 -3.80
CA ARG A 70 0.94 -3.54 -3.52
C ARG A 70 0.17 -3.16 -4.78
N ALA A 71 -1.03 -3.71 -4.91
CA ALA A 71 -1.94 -3.37 -5.97
C ALA A 71 -3.36 -3.21 -5.43
N ILE A 72 -4.15 -2.44 -6.16
CA ILE A 72 -5.55 -2.21 -5.90
C ILE A 72 -6.31 -2.69 -7.13
N SER A 73 -7.40 -3.44 -6.91
CA SER A 73 -8.27 -3.89 -8.00
C SER A 73 -9.74 -3.71 -7.65
N LEU A 74 -10.57 -3.54 -8.68
CA LEU A 74 -12.03 -3.61 -8.58
C LEU A 74 -12.53 -5.04 -8.78
N ASP A 75 -11.76 -5.86 -9.49
CA ASP A 75 -12.03 -7.28 -9.70
C ASP A 75 -11.66 -8.10 -8.43
N LYS A 76 -11.97 -9.40 -8.43
CA LYS A 76 -11.60 -10.32 -7.34
C LYS A 76 -10.08 -10.54 -7.23
N LEU A 77 -9.33 -10.30 -8.31
CA LEU A 77 -7.87 -10.38 -8.37
C LEU A 77 -7.35 -9.35 -9.38
N PRO A 78 -6.14 -8.78 -9.22
CA PRO A 78 -5.55 -7.93 -10.24
C PRO A 78 -5.30 -8.72 -11.54
N LYS A 79 -5.59 -8.12 -12.70
CA LYS A 79 -5.32 -8.73 -14.02
C LYS A 79 -3.87 -8.62 -14.46
N LYS A 80 -3.11 -7.69 -13.87
CA LYS A 80 -1.72 -7.40 -14.23
C LYS A 80 -0.75 -8.16 -13.34
N HIS A 81 0.39 -8.53 -13.91
CA HIS A 81 1.55 -9.07 -13.19
C HIS A 81 2.14 -8.00 -12.25
N CYS A 82 2.87 -8.43 -11.22
CA CYS A 82 3.52 -7.49 -10.32
C CYS A 82 4.61 -6.69 -11.03
N SER A 83 4.50 -5.36 -11.05
CA SER A 83 5.48 -4.48 -11.72
C SER A 83 6.91 -4.60 -11.19
N ASN A 84 7.09 -5.04 -9.94
CA ASN A 84 8.42 -5.16 -9.32
C ASN A 84 9.14 -6.48 -9.64
N CYS A 85 8.45 -7.62 -9.61
CA CYS A 85 9.08 -8.94 -9.79
C CYS A 85 8.59 -9.71 -11.02
N GLY A 86 7.60 -9.19 -11.75
CA GLY A 86 6.99 -9.85 -12.92
C GLY A 86 6.11 -11.06 -12.59
N LEU A 87 6.14 -11.58 -11.36
CA LEU A 87 5.37 -12.75 -10.97
C LEU A 87 3.89 -12.43 -10.71
N PHE A 88 3.03 -13.41 -10.94
CA PHE A 88 1.60 -13.36 -10.61
C PHE A 88 1.33 -14.09 -9.28
N LYS A 89 1.76 -13.50 -8.17
CA LYS A 89 1.59 -14.05 -6.81
C LYS A 89 0.89 -13.02 -5.92
N TRP A 90 -0.34 -12.66 -6.27
CA TRP A 90 -1.12 -11.67 -5.51
C TRP A 90 -1.86 -12.33 -4.34
N GLU A 91 -1.68 -11.77 -3.16
CA GLU A 91 -2.36 -12.16 -1.91
C GLU A 91 -3.27 -11.02 -1.45
N ARG A 92 -4.41 -11.35 -0.83
CA ARG A 92 -5.30 -10.33 -0.27
C ARG A 92 -4.64 -9.66 0.92
N ASP A 93 -4.78 -8.33 1.01
CA ASP A 93 -4.19 -7.53 2.07
C ASP A 93 -5.21 -6.53 2.65
N GLY A 94 -4.87 -5.91 3.78
CA GLY A 94 -5.62 -4.80 4.36
C GLY A 94 -5.40 -3.49 3.59
N MET A 95 -6.16 -2.45 3.95
CA MET A 95 -6.06 -1.15 3.29
C MET A 95 -4.69 -0.48 3.47
N LEU A 96 -4.13 -0.57 4.68
CA LEU A 96 -2.88 0.11 5.04
C LEU A 96 -1.65 -0.75 4.70
N LYS A 97 -0.58 -0.10 4.23
CA LYS A 97 0.76 -0.70 4.23
C LYS A 97 1.30 -0.66 5.66
N GLU A 98 1.63 -1.83 6.21
CA GLU A 98 2.27 -1.92 7.52
C GLU A 98 3.54 -1.08 7.54
N LYS A 99 3.56 -0.08 8.42
CA LYS A 99 4.75 0.69 8.70
C LYS A 99 5.58 -0.11 9.67
N LYS A 100 6.85 -0.37 9.32
CA LYS A 100 7.81 -0.81 10.32
C LYS A 100 7.95 0.32 11.33
N GLY A 101 7.92 -0.02 12.62
CA GLY A 101 8.09 0.95 13.69
C GLY A 101 9.44 1.66 13.58
N PRO A 102 9.65 2.74 14.36
CA PRO A 102 10.98 3.32 14.51
C PRO A 102 11.93 2.22 14.98
N LYS A 103 13.14 2.19 14.41
CA LYS A 103 14.18 1.27 14.88
C LYS A 103 14.41 1.58 16.36
N ILE A 104 14.10 0.63 17.23
CA ILE A 104 14.30 0.77 18.67
C ILE A 104 15.81 0.81 18.93
N GLY A 105 16.26 1.49 19.97
CA GLY A 105 17.68 1.70 20.27
C GLY A 105 18.54 0.46 20.03
N GLY A 106 18.13 -0.73 20.49
CA GLY A 106 18.89 -1.98 20.27
C GLY A 106 19.13 -2.39 18.80
N GLU A 107 18.28 -1.96 17.86
CA GLU A 107 18.45 -2.23 16.41
C GLU A 107 19.39 -1.23 15.71
N THR A 108 19.64 -0.08 16.34
CA THR A 108 20.53 0.98 15.81
C THR A 108 21.84 1.05 16.58
N LEU A 109 21.84 0.60 17.84
CA LEU A 109 23.03 0.49 18.65
C LEU A 109 23.94 -0.57 18.02
N LEU A 110 25.22 -0.23 17.95
CA LEU A 110 26.31 -1.17 17.71
C LEU A 110 26.94 -1.46 19.07
N PRO A 111 26.54 -2.52 19.81
CA PRO A 111 27.05 -2.74 21.17
C PRO A 111 28.56 -2.97 21.21
N ARG A 112 29.16 -3.34 20.08
CA ARG A 112 30.61 -3.55 19.89
C ARG A 112 31.29 -2.39 19.15
N GLY A 113 30.58 -1.31 18.82
CA GLY A 113 31.07 -0.25 17.94
C GLY A 113 31.09 -0.67 16.46
N GLU A 114 31.62 0.20 15.60
CA GLU A 114 31.91 -0.15 14.21
C GLU A 114 33.07 -1.16 14.17
N GLU A 115 32.82 -2.35 13.62
CA GLU A 115 33.87 -3.35 13.42
C GLU A 115 34.87 -2.83 12.38
N GLN A 116 36.03 -2.35 12.84
CA GLN A 116 37.12 -2.00 11.94
C GLN A 116 37.74 -3.28 11.36
N ALA A 117 38.09 -3.21 10.09
CA ALA A 117 38.80 -4.31 9.45
C ALA A 117 40.12 -4.56 10.19
N LYS A 118 40.49 -5.84 10.36
CA LYS A 118 41.69 -6.24 11.13
C LYS A 118 42.99 -5.60 10.61
N PHE A 119 43.02 -5.20 9.34
CA PHE A 119 44.16 -4.53 8.71
C PHE A 119 43.66 -3.44 7.77
N LEU A 120 44.44 -2.36 7.65
CA LEU A 120 44.16 -1.23 6.74
C LEU A 120 44.00 -1.67 5.27
N ASN A 121 44.61 -2.79 4.88
CA ASN A 121 44.55 -3.37 3.53
C ASN A 121 43.33 -4.28 3.27
N SER A 122 42.44 -4.45 4.25
CA SER A 122 41.27 -5.35 4.13
C SER A 122 40.00 -4.63 3.69
N ILE A 123 40.07 -3.33 3.39
CA ILE A 123 38.96 -2.56 2.81
C ILE A 123 38.99 -2.80 1.30
N LYS A 124 37.94 -3.44 0.77
CA LYS A 124 37.75 -3.69 -0.68
C LYS A 124 36.52 -2.95 -1.17
#